data_AF-A0A5J4L0T0-F1
#
_entry.id   AF-A0A5J4L0T0-F1
#
_cell.length_a   1.000
_cell.length_b   1.000
_cell.length_c   1.000
_cell.angle_alpha   90.00
_cell.angle_beta   90.00
_cell.angle_gamma   90.00
#
_symmetry.space_group_name_H-M   'P 1'
#
loop_
_entity.id
_entity.type
_entity.pdbx_description
1 polymer ?
#
loop_
_entity_poly.entity_id
_entity_poly.type
_entity_poly.pdbx_seq_one_letter_code
_entity_poly.pdbx_strand_id
1 'polypeptide(L)'
;MKDKPKIASVRPSPLASKITIVMLVIFLFFGLFLMSDASDSAFISLFRIVWISACIGGIIYSIKNLSTYSRSEKNKIPITSTDVVEIDESGEPEGKDFETRLRKLESLRKDGLITEEEYKQKRKEILEEKW
;
A
#
# COMPACT_ATOMS: atom_id res chain seq x y z
N MET A 1 -16.60 -4.09 26.41
CA MET A 1 -15.74 -3.54 25.34
C MET A 1 -16.66 -3.21 24.17
N LYS A 2 -16.68 -1.97 23.67
CA LYS A 2 -17.40 -1.62 22.44
C LYS A 2 -16.49 -2.00 21.27
N ASP A 3 -16.94 -2.90 20.41
CA ASP A 3 -16.23 -3.23 19.18
C ASP A 3 -16.12 -1.96 18.33
N LYS A 4 -14.90 -1.64 17.91
CA LYS A 4 -14.65 -0.50 17.03
C LYS A 4 -15.24 -0.80 15.64
N PRO A 5 -15.81 0.20 14.94
CA PRO A 5 -16.33 -0.01 13.60
C PRO A 5 -15.18 -0.35 12.65
N LYS A 6 -15.22 -1.55 12.06
CA LYS A 6 -14.32 -1.92 10.97
C LYS A 6 -14.71 -1.15 9.71
N ILE A 7 -13.77 -0.39 9.15
CA ILE A 7 -14.01 0.36 7.91
C ILE A 7 -13.54 -0.51 6.75
N ALA A 8 -14.47 -0.92 5.89
CA ALA A 8 -14.17 -1.62 4.65
C ALA A 8 -13.78 -0.59 3.58
N SER A 9 -12.53 -0.64 3.11
CA SER A 9 -12.08 0.16 1.96
C SER A 9 -11.96 -0.73 0.74
N VAL A 10 -12.62 -0.33 -0.35
CA VAL A 10 -12.57 -1.05 -1.63
C VAL A 10 -11.45 -0.47 -2.47
N ARG A 11 -10.46 -1.30 -2.85
CA ARG A 11 -9.34 -0.88 -3.70
C ARG A 11 -9.35 -1.58 -5.06
N PRO A 12 -8.88 -0.93 -6.14
CA PRO A 12 -8.79 -1.56 -7.46
C PRO A 12 -7.88 -2.80 -7.43
N SER A 13 -8.23 -3.81 -8.22
CA SER A 13 -7.47 -5.06 -8.29
C SER A 13 -6.04 -4.83 -8.83
N PRO A 14 -5.08 -5.72 -8.50
CA PRO A 14 -3.71 -5.61 -9.02
C PRO A 14 -3.66 -5.62 -10.55
N LEU A 15 -4.52 -6.39 -11.21
CA LEU A 15 -4.59 -6.42 -12.67
C LEU A 15 -5.09 -5.08 -13.22
N ALA A 16 -6.15 -4.51 -12.62
CA ALA A 16 -6.67 -3.21 -13.02
C ALA A 16 -5.59 -2.13 -12.93
N SER A 17 -4.85 -2.05 -11.81
CA SER A 17 -3.76 -1.07 -11.69
C SER A 17 -2.63 -1.27 -12.69
N LYS A 18 -2.27 -2.51 -13.04
CA LYS A 18 -1.26 -2.78 -14.08
C LYS A 18 -1.73 -2.30 -15.45
N ILE A 19 -2.96 -2.63 -15.83
CA ILE A 19 -3.56 -2.21 -17.10
C ILE A 19 -3.61 -0.68 -17.15
N THR A 20 -4.06 -0.03 -16.08
CA THR A 20 -4.10 1.43 -15.99
C THR A 20 -2.72 2.06 -16.18
N ILE A 21 -1.67 1.54 -15.54
CA ILE A 21 -0.31 2.06 -15.72
C ILE A 21 0.11 1.96 -17.19
N VAL A 22 -0.06 0.78 -17.82
CA VAL A 22 0.32 0.57 -19.22
C VAL A 22 -0.42 1.56 -20.14
N MET A 23 -1.72 1.72 -19.94
CA MET A 23 -2.53 2.65 -20.73
C MET A 23 -2.11 4.11 -20.53
N LEU A 24 -1.84 4.53 -19.29
CA LEU A 24 -1.42 5.90 -19.00
C LEU A 24 -0.02 6.21 -19.53
N VAL A 25 0.90 5.24 -19.58
CA VAL A 25 2.21 5.39 -20.23
C VAL A 25 2.05 5.60 -21.73
N ILE A 26 1.16 4.84 -22.39
CA ILE A 26 0.83 5.04 -23.81
C ILE A 26 0.23 6.43 -24.03
N PHE A 27 -0.68 6.88 -23.16
CA PHE A 27 -1.30 8.20 -23.26
C PHE A 27 -0.33 9.35 -22.95
N LEU A 28 0.69 9.14 -22.10
CA LEU A 28 1.78 10.09 -21.93
C LEU A 28 2.61 10.20 -23.19
N PHE A 29 2.97 9.07 -23.81
CA PHE A 29 3.67 9.09 -25.08
C PHE A 29 2.86 9.85 -26.15
N PHE A 30 1.55 9.58 -26.23
CA PHE A 30 0.66 10.32 -27.11
C PHE A 30 0.65 11.84 -26.81
N GLY A 31 0.46 12.23 -25.55
CA GLY A 31 0.39 13.64 -25.16
C GLY A 31 1.72 14.40 -25.34
N LEU A 32 2.86 13.72 -25.20
CA LEU A 32 4.19 14.31 -25.35
C LEU A 32 4.66 14.38 -26.80
N PHE A 33 4.44 13.33 -27.59
CA PHE A 33 5.02 13.22 -28.93
C PHE A 33 4.00 13.49 -30.04
N LEU A 34 2.78 12.94 -29.93
CA LEU A 34 1.77 13.07 -30.99
C LEU A 34 0.98 14.38 -30.88
N MET A 35 0.81 14.90 -29.67
CA MET A 35 0.12 16.17 -29.44
C MET A 35 1.05 17.39 -29.44
N SER A 36 2.36 17.21 -29.64
CA SER A 36 3.33 18.31 -29.71
C SER A 36 3.15 19.16 -30.97
N ASP A 37 2.78 18.53 -32.08
CA ASP A 37 2.56 19.21 -33.38
C ASP A 37 1.11 19.69 -33.56
N ALA A 38 0.27 19.55 -32.53
CA ALA A 38 -1.09 20.07 -32.55
C ALA A 38 -1.08 21.60 -32.55
N SER A 39 -2.13 22.23 -33.10
CA SER A 39 -2.19 23.68 -33.26
C SER A 39 -1.93 24.43 -31.95
N ASP A 40 -1.13 25.49 -32.04
CA ASP A 40 -0.57 26.22 -30.90
C ASP A 40 -1.58 27.20 -30.28
N SER A 41 -2.79 26.70 -30.03
CA SER A 41 -3.81 27.44 -29.30
C SER A 41 -3.57 27.36 -27.79
N ALA A 42 -3.86 28.45 -27.09
CA ALA A 42 -3.77 28.49 -25.63
C ALA A 42 -4.60 27.37 -24.97
N PHE A 43 -5.73 27.01 -25.59
CA PHE A 43 -6.58 25.92 -25.14
C PHE A 43 -5.88 24.55 -25.22
N ILE A 44 -5.27 24.22 -26.36
CA ILE A 44 -4.54 22.95 -26.55
C ILE A 44 -3.33 22.85 -25.62
N SER A 45 -2.63 23.97 -25.42
CA SER A 45 -1.51 24.04 -24.48
C SER A 45 -1.93 23.77 -23.02
N LEU A 46 -3.02 24.39 -22.56
CA LEU A 46 -3.54 24.14 -21.20
C LEU A 46 -4.06 22.70 -21.06
N PHE A 47 -4.80 22.21 -22.06
CA PHE A 47 -5.28 20.84 -22.10
C PHE A 47 -4.10 19.85 -22.00
N ARG A 48 -3.00 20.07 -22.73
CA ARG A 48 -1.79 19.24 -22.66
C ARG A 48 -1.20 19.15 -21.25
N ILE A 49 -1.11 20.29 -20.55
CA ILE A 49 -0.57 20.33 -19.19
C ILE A 49 -1.46 19.55 -18.22
N VAL A 50 -2.78 19.77 -18.29
CA VAL A 50 -3.75 19.05 -17.46
C VAL A 50 -3.72 17.55 -17.76
N TRP A 51 -3.68 17.18 -19.04
CA TRP A 51 -3.60 15.79 -19.50
C TRP A 51 -2.37 15.07 -18.96
N ILE A 52 -1.18 15.65 -19.13
CA ILE A 52 0.09 15.09 -18.63
C ILE A 52 0.03 14.95 -17.10
N SER A 53 -0.46 15.97 -16.40
CA SER A 53 -0.59 15.95 -14.94
C SER A 53 -1.53 14.84 -14.47
N ALA A 54 -2.67 14.66 -15.15
CA ALA A 54 -3.62 13.60 -14.85
C ALA A 54 -3.01 12.21 -15.09
N CYS A 55 -2.25 12.02 -16.17
CA CYS A 55 -1.58 10.76 -16.44
C CYS A 55 -0.52 10.44 -15.37
N ILE A 56 0.32 11.41 -15.00
CA ILE A 56 1.32 11.23 -13.93
C ILE A 56 0.62 10.90 -12.61
N GLY A 57 -0.44 11.64 -12.24
CA GLY A 57 -1.21 11.39 -11.03
C GLY A 57 -1.82 9.99 -11.00
N GLY A 58 -2.42 9.55 -12.11
CA GLY A 58 -3.00 8.21 -12.24
C GLY A 58 -1.96 7.08 -12.15
N ILE A 59 -0.75 7.30 -12.69
CA ILE A 59 0.37 6.35 -12.56
C ILE A 59 0.81 6.27 -11.10
N ILE A 60 1.05 7.41 -10.44
CA ILE A 60 1.46 7.45 -9.03
C ILE A 60 0.42 6.75 -8.16
N TYR A 61 -0.87 7.05 -8.36
CA TYR A 61 -1.97 6.39 -7.65
C TYR A 61 -1.95 4.87 -7.86
N SER A 62 -1.82 4.42 -9.11
CA SER A 62 -1.83 2.98 -9.45
C SER A 62 -0.60 2.24 -8.90
N ILE A 63 0.58 2.88 -8.89
CA ILE A 63 1.79 2.35 -8.27
C ILE A 63 1.60 2.23 -6.76
N LYS A 64 1.09 3.28 -6.11
CA LYS A 64 0.79 3.24 -4.67
C LYS A 64 -0.18 2.11 -4.34
N ASN A 65 -1.27 1.96 -5.12
CA ASN A 65 -2.21 0.85 -4.95
C ASN A 65 -1.52 -0.53 -5.08
N LEU A 66 -0.69 -0.73 -6.11
CA LEU A 66 0.08 -1.96 -6.33
C LEU A 66 1.09 -2.24 -5.20
N SER A 67 1.68 -1.19 -4.63
CA SER A 67 2.64 -1.30 -3.52
C SER A 67 1.98 -1.72 -2.20
N THR A 68 0.67 -1.49 -2.06
CA THR A 68 -0.10 -1.88 -0.86
C THR A 68 -0.44 -3.38 -0.84
N TYR A 69 -0.24 -4.11 -1.94
CA TYR A 69 -0.40 -5.56 -1.94
C TYR A 69 0.88 -6.23 -1.42
N SER A 70 0.85 -6.77 -0.20
CA SER A 70 2.01 -7.45 0.41
C SER A 70 2.46 -8.64 -0.45
N ARG A 71 3.78 -8.93 -0.44
CA ARG A 71 4.38 -10.05 -1.19
C ARG A 71 3.78 -11.40 -0.76
N SER A 72 3.31 -11.50 0.48
CA SER A 72 2.65 -12.68 1.06
C SER A 72 1.18 -12.82 0.62
N GLU A 73 0.49 -11.71 0.35
CA GLU A 73 -0.92 -11.70 -0.07
C GLU A 73 -1.12 -11.96 -1.57
N LYS A 74 -0.09 -11.69 -2.40
CA LYS A 74 -0.14 -11.91 -3.87
C LYS A 74 -0.50 -13.35 -4.28
N ASN A 75 -0.26 -14.33 -3.41
CA ASN A 75 -0.60 -15.74 -3.66
C ASN A 75 -1.98 -16.15 -3.11
N LYS A 76 -2.64 -15.30 -2.32
CA LYS A 76 -3.95 -15.59 -1.72
C LYS A 76 -5.11 -14.84 -2.37
N ILE A 77 -4.82 -13.70 -3.02
CA ILE A 77 -5.83 -12.85 -3.65
C ILE A 77 -5.85 -13.11 -5.17
N PRO A 78 -6.99 -13.49 -5.76
CA PRO A 78 -7.14 -13.57 -7.21
C PRO A 78 -6.75 -12.25 -7.89
N ILE A 79 -5.94 -12.30 -8.94
CA ILE A 79 -5.45 -11.09 -9.63
C ILE A 79 -6.57 -10.18 -10.17
N THR A 80 -7.77 -10.72 -10.36
CA THR A 80 -8.97 -10.04 -10.87
C THR A 80 -9.90 -9.51 -9.78
N SER A 81 -9.78 -9.97 -8.53
CA SER A 81 -10.72 -9.57 -7.49
C SER A 81 -10.45 -8.16 -7.01
N THR A 82 -11.50 -7.36 -6.93
CA THR A 82 -11.49 -6.11 -6.16
C THR A 82 -11.31 -6.47 -4.70
N ASP A 83 -10.33 -5.85 -4.06
CA ASP A 83 -9.94 -6.23 -2.72
C ASP A 83 -10.62 -5.32 -1.69
N VAL A 84 -11.16 -5.94 -0.64
CA VAL A 84 -11.76 -5.23 0.49
C VAL A 84 -10.73 -5.25 1.60
N VAL A 85 -10.02 -4.14 1.74
CA VAL A 85 -9.09 -3.95 2.86
C VAL A 85 -9.93 -3.59 4.07
N GLU A 86 -10.01 -4.50 5.04
CA GLU A 86 -10.42 -4.13 6.39
C GLU A 86 -9.34 -3.21 6.95
N ILE A 87 -9.62 -1.90 6.99
CA ILE A 87 -8.74 -0.96 7.67
C ILE A 87 -9.03 -1.12 9.15
N ASP A 88 -8.19 -1.88 9.84
CA ASP A 88 -8.05 -1.70 11.28
C ASP A 88 -7.35 -0.34 11.46
N GLU A 89 -7.89 0.58 12.28
CA GLU A 89 -7.31 1.91 12.50
C GLU A 89 -5.86 1.85 13.05
N SER A 90 -5.38 0.66 13.42
CA SER A 90 -4.00 0.31 13.73
C SER A 90 -3.18 0.02 12.48
N GLY A 91 -3.07 0.98 11.56
CA GLY A 91 -2.13 0.90 10.45
C GLY A 91 -0.68 0.79 10.94
N GLU A 92 -0.15 -0.42 11.02
CA GLU A 92 1.25 -0.67 11.36
C GLU A 92 1.95 -1.48 10.26
N PRO A 93 2.96 -0.91 9.57
CA PRO A 93 3.75 -1.64 8.58
C PRO A 93 4.49 -2.80 9.24
N GLU A 94 4.78 -3.89 8.53
CA GLU A 94 5.40 -5.13 9.04
C GLU A 94 6.68 -4.92 9.90
N GLY A 95 7.36 -3.77 9.82
CA GLY A 95 8.48 -3.40 10.70
C GLY A 95 8.08 -2.96 12.12
N LYS A 96 6.83 -2.55 12.33
CA LYS A 96 6.28 -2.22 13.64
C LYS A 96 5.75 -3.44 14.40
N ASP A 97 5.36 -4.52 13.71
CA ASP A 97 4.92 -5.76 14.38
C ASP A 97 6.01 -6.31 15.30
N PHE A 98 7.29 -6.19 14.92
CA PHE A 98 8.43 -6.53 15.77
C PHE A 98 8.50 -5.65 17.03
N GLU A 99 8.48 -4.33 16.87
CA GLU A 99 8.54 -3.39 17.99
C GLU A 99 7.34 -3.53 18.92
N THR A 100 6.15 -3.73 18.34
CA THR A 100 4.89 -3.92 19.05
C THR A 100 4.88 -5.26 19.80
N ARG A 101 5.40 -6.35 19.23
CA ARG A 101 5.60 -7.62 19.94
C ARG A 101 6.57 -7.47 21.11
N LEU A 102 7.66 -6.73 20.94
CA LEU A 102 8.65 -6.51 21.99
C LEU A 102 8.08 -5.66 23.14
N ARG A 103 7.33 -4.61 22.82
CA ARG A 103 6.63 -3.77 23.81
C ARG A 103 5.53 -4.55 24.55
N LYS A 104 4.80 -5.43 23.86
CA LYS A 104 3.79 -6.30 24.46
C LYS A 104 4.40 -7.36 25.38
N LEU A 105 5.56 -7.92 25.00
CA LEU A 105 6.30 -8.84 25.86
C LEU A 105 6.77 -8.14 27.15
N GLU A 106 7.21 -6.89 27.04
CA GLU A 106 7.61 -6.05 28.17
C GLU A 106 6.43 -5.72 29.11
N SER A 107 5.23 -5.47 28.57
CA SER A 107 4.04 -5.22 29.41
C SER A 107 3.63 -6.48 30.17
N LEU A 108 3.64 -7.66 29.53
CA LEU A 108 3.32 -8.93 30.19
C LEU A 108 4.25 -9.23 31.37
N ARG A 109 5.53 -8.88 31.26
CA ARG A 109 6.49 -9.00 32.37
C ARG A 109 6.16 -8.05 33.52
N LYS A 110 5.87 -6.79 33.21
CA LYS A 110 5.52 -5.76 34.22
C LYS A 110 4.23 -6.09 34.95
N ASP A 111 3.29 -6.71 34.27
CA ASP A 111 2.01 -7.17 34.83
C ASP A 111 2.16 -8.48 35.63
N GLY A 112 3.37 -9.06 35.69
CA GLY A 112 3.65 -10.30 36.43
C GLY A 112 3.00 -11.55 35.81
N LEU A 113 2.57 -11.48 34.55
CA LEU A 113 1.88 -12.56 33.84
C LEU A 113 2.85 -13.60 33.27
N ILE A 114 4.12 -13.24 33.13
CA ILE A 114 5.21 -14.12 32.69
C ILE A 114 6.39 -13.98 33.64
N THR A 115 7.18 -15.03 33.78
CA THR A 115 8.40 -15.00 34.59
C THR A 115 9.55 -14.29 33.86
N GLU A 116 10.59 -13.91 34.59
CA GLU A 116 11.79 -13.28 34.01
C GLU A 116 12.51 -14.24 33.04
N GLU A 117 12.43 -15.55 33.31
CA GLU A 117 12.96 -16.61 32.46
C GLU A 117 12.19 -16.71 31.14
N GLU A 118 10.85 -16.73 31.20
CA GLU A 118 9.97 -16.77 30.02
C GLU A 118 10.15 -15.52 29.15
N TYR A 119 10.27 -14.36 29.79
CA TYR A 119 10.56 -13.10 29.11
C TYR A 119 11.87 -13.16 28.33
N LYS A 120 12.97 -13.61 28.96
CA LYS A 120 14.29 -13.68 28.32
C LYS A 120 14.31 -14.66 27.15
N GLN A 121 13.67 -15.81 27.30
CA GLN A 121 13.59 -16.81 26.24
C GLN A 121 12.81 -16.28 25.03
N LYS A 122 11.62 -15.70 25.26
CA LYS A 122 10.79 -15.16 24.18
C LYS A 122 11.41 -13.93 23.52
N ARG A 123 12.10 -13.08 24.28
CA ARG A 123 12.84 -11.93 23.74
C ARG A 123 13.96 -12.39 22.80
N LYS A 124 14.66 -13.47 23.15
CA LYS A 124 15.72 -14.05 22.33
C LYS A 124 15.15 -14.66 21.04
N GLU A 125 14.07 -15.44 21.13
CA GLU A 125 13.37 -16.00 19.96
C GLU A 125 12.94 -14.90 18.98
N ILE A 126 12.32 -13.82 19.48
CA ILE A 126 11.88 -12.68 18.66
C ILE A 126 13.08 -11.98 17.99
N LEU A 127 14.22 -11.88 18.67
CA LEU A 127 15.44 -11.28 18.13
C LEU A 127 16.16 -12.18 17.10
N GLU A 128 16.02 -13.50 17.20
CA GLU A 128 16.65 -14.48 16.32
C GLU A 128 15.85 -14.77 15.04
N GLU A 129 14.53 -14.55 15.05
CA GLU A 129 13.67 -14.85 13.90
C GLU A 129 13.95 -14.00 12.65
N LYS A 130 14.60 -12.83 12.76
CA LYS A 130 14.91 -11.95 11.63
C LYS A 130 16.03 -10.96 11.96
N TRP A 131 17.26 -11.33 11.57
CA TRP A 131 18.16 -10.38 10.91
C TRP A 131 18.23 -10.76 9.43
#